data_AF-A0A819Q5P6-F1
#
_entry.id   AF-A0A819Q5P6-F1
#
_cell.length_a   1.000
_cell.length_b   1.000
_cell.length_c   1.000
_cell.angle_alpha   90.00
_cell.angle_beta   90.00
_cell.angle_gamma   90.00
#
_symmetry.space_group_name_H-M   'P 1'
#
loop_
_entity.id
_entity.type
_entity.pdbx_description
1 polymer ?
#
loop_
_entity_poly.entity_id
_entity_poly.type
_entity_poly.pdbx_seq_one_letter_code
_entity_poly.pdbx_strand_id
1 'polypeptide(L)'
;ITPLVIADQLKAIFIEVSYPSERPDNLLFGHLTPKWLLEELKKLDSYHSIEKVKIIVTHIKPEKGAREKIIEQLKNNNNQHFNFIFPQQGEAIWL
;
A
#
# COMPACT_ATOMS: atom_id res chain seq x y z
N ILE A 1 -5.95 0.06 -15.83
CA ILE A 1 -4.58 0.14 -15.29
C ILE A 1 -3.58 -0.67 -16.13
N THR A 2 -3.86 -1.92 -16.48
CA THR A 2 -2.93 -2.82 -17.19
C THR A 2 -2.18 -2.23 -18.40
N PRO A 3 -2.81 -1.48 -19.34
CA PRO A 3 -2.06 -0.89 -20.46
C PRO A 3 -0.96 0.09 -20.02
N LEU A 4 -1.19 0.83 -18.93
CA LEU A 4 -0.22 1.78 -18.38
C LEU A 4 0.96 1.04 -17.71
N VAL A 5 0.71 -0.11 -17.11
CA VAL A 5 1.77 -0.94 -16.52
C VAL A 5 2.65 -1.53 -17.64
N ILE A 6 2.02 -2.08 -18.68
CA ILE A 6 2.72 -2.64 -19.85
C ILE A 6 3.56 -1.57 -20.56
N ALA A 7 3.02 -0.35 -20.69
CA ALA A 7 3.73 0.77 -21.29
C ALA A 7 4.77 1.44 -20.36
N ASP A 8 4.95 0.94 -19.14
CA ASP A 8 5.78 1.56 -18.08
C ASP A 8 5.42 3.03 -17.79
N GLN A 9 4.15 3.39 -17.97
CA GLN A 9 3.61 4.73 -17.75
C GLN A 9 3.02 4.90 -16.35
N LEU A 10 2.62 3.80 -15.69
CA LEU A 10 2.18 3.85 -14.29
C LEU A 10 3.39 3.80 -13.36
N LYS A 11 3.87 4.96 -12.92
CA LYS A 11 5.06 5.06 -12.05
C LYS A 11 4.75 4.76 -10.58
N ALA A 12 3.59 5.17 -10.10
CA ALA A 12 3.20 4.96 -8.71
C ALA A 12 1.69 4.91 -8.50
N ILE A 13 1.30 4.29 -7.39
CA ILE A 13 -0.05 4.30 -6.82
C ILE A 13 0.07 4.89 -5.41
N PHE A 14 -0.63 6.00 -5.18
CA PHE A 14 -0.81 6.55 -3.84
C PHE A 14 -2.08 5.93 -3.27
N ILE A 15 -1.96 5.25 -2.14
CA ILE A 15 -3.08 4.52 -1.55
C ILE A 15 -3.10 4.70 -0.04
N GLU A 16 -4.31 4.82 0.51
CA GLU A 16 -4.47 4.95 1.95
C GLU A 16 -4.38 3.59 2.64
N VAL A 17 -3.72 3.55 3.80
CA VAL A 17 -3.73 2.39 4.70
C VAL A 17 -3.89 2.95 6.10
N SER A 18 -5.15 3.15 6.49
CA SER A 18 -5.46 3.96 7.67
C SER A 18 -5.16 3.24 8.97
N TYR A 19 -5.32 1.90 9.01
CA TYR A 19 -5.37 1.13 10.26
C TYR A 19 -4.53 -0.15 10.22
N PRO A 20 -3.99 -0.61 11.37
CA PRO A 20 -3.40 -1.93 11.51
C PRO A 20 -4.42 -3.05 11.20
N SER A 21 -3.93 -4.21 10.77
CA SER A 21 -4.76 -5.35 10.34
C SER A 21 -5.60 -5.98 11.45
N GLU A 22 -5.32 -5.67 12.72
CA GLU A 22 -6.09 -6.10 13.88
C GLU A 22 -7.42 -5.34 14.03
N ARG A 23 -7.60 -4.21 13.33
CA ARG A 23 -8.84 -3.45 13.40
C ARG A 23 -9.97 -4.24 12.74
N PRO A 24 -11.08 -4.51 13.46
CA PRO A 24 -12.23 -5.23 12.91
C PRO A 24 -12.82 -4.54 11.69
N ASP A 25 -13.28 -5.32 10.71
CA ASP A 25 -13.79 -4.81 9.43
C ASP A 25 -14.98 -3.85 9.59
N ASN A 26 -15.88 -4.13 10.55
CA ASN A 26 -17.03 -3.28 10.85
C ASN A 26 -16.64 -1.90 11.43
N LEU A 27 -15.37 -1.71 11.81
CA LEU A 27 -14.81 -0.45 12.31
C LEU A 27 -13.88 0.24 11.31
N LEU A 28 -13.77 -0.29 10.07
CA LEU A 28 -12.96 0.32 9.02
C LEU A 28 -13.65 1.48 8.33
N PHE A 29 -14.99 1.46 8.22
CA PHE A 29 -15.78 2.52 7.59
C PHE A 29 -15.28 2.91 6.19
N GLY A 30 -14.89 1.91 5.39
CA GLY A 30 -14.38 2.11 4.03
C GLY A 30 -12.85 2.29 3.93
N HIS A 31 -12.13 2.24 5.04
CA HIS A 31 -10.68 2.35 5.06
C HIS A 31 -9.95 1.01 4.91
N LEU A 32 -8.72 1.05 4.38
CA LEU A 32 -7.87 -0.13 4.24
C LEU A 32 -6.99 -0.41 5.48
N THR A 33 -6.66 -1.69 5.61
CA THR A 33 -5.57 -2.21 6.46
C THR A 33 -4.49 -2.85 5.58
N PRO A 34 -3.28 -3.15 6.11
CA PRO A 34 -2.26 -3.87 5.36
C PRO A 34 -2.76 -5.17 4.73
N LYS A 35 -3.55 -5.95 5.46
CA LYS A 35 -4.18 -7.17 4.95
C LYS A 35 -4.98 -6.90 3.67
N TRP A 36 -5.88 -5.92 3.72
CA TRP A 36 -6.74 -5.61 2.57
C TRP A 36 -5.97 -5.02 1.39
N LEU A 37 -4.96 -4.18 1.66
CA LEU A 37 -4.09 -3.67 0.60
C LEU A 37 -3.35 -4.82 -0.11
N LEU A 38 -2.77 -5.76 0.63
CA LEU A 38 -2.01 -6.88 0.05
C LEU A 38 -2.90 -7.80 -0.80
N GLU A 39 -4.12 -8.10 -0.35
CA GLU A 39 -5.08 -8.89 -1.14
C GLU A 39 -5.44 -8.20 -2.47
N GLU A 40 -5.70 -6.90 -2.46
CA GLU A 40 -6.01 -6.15 -3.68
C GLU A 40 -4.79 -6.00 -4.61
N LEU A 41 -3.59 -5.78 -4.05
CA LEU A 41 -2.36 -5.76 -4.85
C LEU A 41 -2.07 -7.11 -5.49
N LYS A 42 -2.26 -8.22 -4.75
CA LYS A 42 -2.16 -9.58 -5.29
C LYS A 42 -3.11 -9.81 -6.45
N LYS A 43 -4.35 -9.34 -6.32
CA LYS A 43 -5.35 -9.42 -7.38
C LYS A 43 -4.94 -8.57 -8.58
N LEU A 44 -4.43 -7.36 -8.35
CA LEU A 44 -3.95 -6.48 -9.43
C LEU A 44 -2.75 -7.11 -10.18
N ASP A 45 -1.79 -7.63 -9.44
CA ASP A 45 -0.59 -8.30 -9.95
C ASP A 45 -0.91 -9.54 -10.80
N SER A 46 -2.03 -10.22 -10.50
CA SER A 46 -2.49 -11.37 -11.29
C SER A 46 -2.87 -11.03 -12.74
N TYR A 47 -3.20 -9.77 -13.04
CA TYR A 47 -3.48 -9.34 -14.42
C TYR A 47 -2.19 -9.04 -15.18
N HIS A 48 -1.21 -8.42 -14.50
CA HIS A 48 0.13 -8.15 -15.01
C HIS A 48 1.02 -7.73 -13.84
N SER A 49 2.30 -8.08 -13.89
CA SER A 49 3.24 -7.75 -12.82
C SER A 49 3.32 -6.25 -12.58
N ILE A 50 3.14 -5.84 -11.32
CA ILE A 50 3.26 -4.45 -10.87
C ILE A 50 4.53 -4.20 -10.05
N GLU A 51 5.52 -5.10 -10.11
CA GLU A 51 6.76 -5.02 -9.31
C GLU A 51 7.49 -3.67 -9.45
N LYS A 52 7.43 -3.07 -10.65
CA LYS A 52 8.06 -1.77 -10.94
C LYS A 52 7.25 -0.56 -10.46
N VAL A 53 5.96 -0.75 -10.15
CA VAL A 53 5.07 0.32 -9.71
C VAL A 53 5.31 0.60 -8.22
N LYS A 54 5.63 1.85 -7.88
CA LYS A 54 5.81 2.27 -6.49
C LYS A 54 4.46 2.34 -5.78
N ILE A 55 4.29 1.63 -4.66
CA ILE A 55 3.10 1.70 -3.81
C ILE A 55 3.36 2.65 -2.64
N ILE A 56 2.83 3.87 -2.73
CA ILE A 56 3.06 4.93 -1.76
C ILE A 56 1.93 4.91 -0.74
N VAL A 57 2.28 4.51 0.49
CA VAL A 57 1.32 4.35 1.58
C VAL A 57 1.06 5.69 2.25
N THR A 58 -0.19 6.13 2.24
CA THR A 58 -0.61 7.46 2.72
C THR A 58 -1.73 7.36 3.76
N HIS A 59 -2.09 8.51 4.35
CA HIS A 59 -3.29 8.68 5.18
C HIS A 59 -3.43 7.67 6.34
N ILE A 60 -2.29 7.25 6.91
CA ILE A 60 -2.26 6.51 8.18
C ILE A 60 -2.85 7.39 9.28
N LYS A 61 -3.83 6.90 10.04
CA LYS A 61 -4.42 7.67 11.14
C LYS A 61 -3.39 7.87 12.25
N PRO A 62 -3.40 9.03 12.95
CA PRO A 62 -2.41 9.37 13.98
C PRO A 62 -2.65 8.65 15.31
N GLU A 63 -3.03 7.38 15.26
CA GLU A 63 -3.16 6.50 16.41
C GLU A 63 -1.74 6.06 16.87
N LYS A 64 -1.52 6.00 18.18
CA LYS A 64 -0.19 5.70 18.74
C LYS A 64 0.32 4.34 18.25
N GLY A 65 1.47 4.34 17.58
CA GLY A 65 2.11 3.12 17.08
C GLY A 65 1.50 2.54 15.81
N ALA A 66 0.47 3.17 15.23
CA ALA A 66 -0.21 2.63 14.05
C ALA A 66 0.70 2.63 12.81
N ARG A 67 1.49 3.70 12.62
CA ARG A 67 2.42 3.81 11.50
C ARG A 67 3.46 2.71 11.52
N GLU A 68 4.11 2.51 12.66
CA GLU A 68 5.16 1.51 12.83
C GLU A 68 4.61 0.10 12.58
N LYS A 69 3.43 -0.21 13.15
CA LYS A 69 2.75 -1.49 12.92
C LYS A 69 2.37 -1.72 11.47
N ILE A 70 1.83 -0.70 10.79
CA ILE A 70 1.45 -0.81 9.37
C ILE A 70 2.68 -1.06 8.50
N ILE A 71 3.78 -0.35 8.75
CA ILE A 71 5.05 -0.56 8.04
C ILE A 71 5.55 -2.00 8.26
N GLU A 72 5.55 -2.47 9.51
CA GLU A 72 5.97 -3.83 9.85
C GLU A 72 5.08 -4.89 9.18
N GLN A 73 3.76 -4.75 9.27
CA GLN A 73 2.80 -5.67 8.67
C GLN A 73 2.95 -5.73 7.15
N LEU A 74 3.11 -4.59 6.48
CA LEU A 74 3.33 -4.55 5.03
C LEU A 74 4.66 -5.21 4.67
N LYS A 75 5.75 -4.94 5.39
CA LYS A 75 7.06 -5.56 5.11
C LYS A 75 7.06 -7.07 5.34
N ASN A 76 6.52 -7.53 6.47
CA ASN A 76 6.57 -8.92 6.87
C ASN A 76 5.64 -9.83 6.05
N ASN A 77 4.58 -9.27 5.45
CA ASN A 77 3.62 -10.03 4.64
C ASN A 77 3.76 -9.76 3.13
N ASN A 78 4.84 -9.11 2.69
CA ASN A 78 5.08 -8.78 1.27
C ASN A 78 5.68 -9.93 0.46
N ASN A 79 4.95 -11.04 0.35
CA ASN A 79 5.44 -12.25 -0.35
C ASN A 79 5.68 -12.04 -1.86
N GLN A 80 5.05 -11.03 -2.46
CA GLN A 80 5.13 -10.71 -3.89
C GLN A 80 6.14 -9.60 -4.19
N HIS A 81 6.92 -9.18 -3.18
CA HIS A 81 7.97 -8.17 -3.31
C HIS A 81 7.48 -6.82 -3.90
N PHE A 82 6.25 -6.40 -3.56
CA PHE A 82 5.73 -5.08 -3.94
C PHE A 82 6.64 -3.95 -3.44
N ASN A 83 6.82 -2.91 -4.26
CA ASN A 83 7.69 -1.78 -3.96
C ASN A 83 7.01 -0.73 -3.07
N PHE A 84 6.95 -0.97 -1.77
CA PHE A 84 6.34 -0.05 -0.80
C PHE A 84 7.24 1.16 -0.49
N ILE A 85 6.65 2.36 -0.54
CA ILE A 85 7.25 3.62 -0.10
C ILE A 85 6.42 4.20 1.05
N PHE A 86 7.10 4.59 2.13
CA PHE A 86 6.49 5.16 3.33
C PHE A 86 6.91 6.65 3.47
N PRO A 87 6.19 7.58 2.84
CA PRO A 87 6.58 8.98 2.80
C PRO A 87 6.59 9.62 4.19
N GLN A 88 7.52 10.55 4.41
CA GLN A 88 7.53 11.42 5.57
C GLN A 88 6.95 12.79 5.21
N GLN A 89 6.35 13.46 6.18
CA GLN A 89 5.76 14.77 5.96
C GLN A 89 6.84 15.79 5.62
N GLY A 90 6.63 16.56 4.55
CA GLY A 90 7.58 17.57 4.07
C GLY A 90 8.71 17.03 3.18
N GLU A 91 8.77 15.72 2.94
CA GLU A 91 9.74 15.12 2.01
C GLU A 91 9.17 15.00 0.59
N ALA A 92 10.00 15.30 -0.41
CA ALA A 92 9.65 15.12 -1.80
C ALA A 92 9.69 13.62 -2.18
N ILE A 93 8.71 13.19 -2.99
CA ILE A 93 8.67 11.84 -3.56
C ILE A 93 9.11 11.93 -5.03
N TRP A 94 10.13 11.16 -5.39
CA TRP A 94 10.66 11.09 -6.76
C TRP A 94 10.13 9.84 -7.46
N LEU A 95 9.43 10.03 -8.58
CA LEU A 95 8.75 8.97 -9.34
C LEU A 95 9.56 8.52 -10.56
#